data_AF-A0A954XDW0-F1
#
_entry.id   AF-A0A954XDW0-F1
#
_cell.length_a   1.000
_cell.length_b   1.000
_cell.length_c   1.000
_cell.angle_alpha   90.00
_cell.angle_beta   90.00
_cell.angle_gamma   90.00
#
_symmetry.space_group_name_H-M   'P 1'
#
loop_
_entity.id
_entity.type
_entity.pdbx_description
1 polymer ?
#
loop_
_entity_poly.entity_id
_entity_poly.type
_entity_poly.pdbx_seq_one_letter_code
_entity_poly.pdbx_strand_id
1 'polypeptide(L)'
;RDWVVAAFNADRPFDQFLREQIAGDLLPTDDAELRRQRLIATGFLTLGPKVLAEVDETKMEMDIVDEQIDTLGRAVMGMTFGCARCHDHKFDPIGTADYYALAGIFKSTRTMDSFTKIARWHENSIATEAELAAKAEHDQQVATKKSEIDSLVAAANEQLKQSLGEGAALPDKPETQYPEETKQRLKQLRDALTTLEKAAPAMSTAMGVTDGDARNVAVHIRGSHLTLGDEASRGWPRVLSHDTSFNIGETESGRLQLADWLTRPDHPLTGRVFVNRIWRWHFGRGIVGSTDNFGELGERPLNPELLDWLTVEFAEQGWSIKAMHRLMMLSSVYRMSSTHDPECAAIDPENRWQWRAGVRRLEAEAIRDAMLAVSGTLDPTMGGSLLHVGNREFIFNHTSKDETKYDAPRRSLYLPVIRNHLYDVFQLFDYTDAGVVNGDRSTST
;
A
#
# COMPACT_ATOMS: atom_id res chain seq x y z
N ARG A 1 -4.23 2.20 -6.02
CA ARG A 1 -4.63 3.48 -6.66
C ARG A 1 -6.13 3.54 -6.93
N ASP A 2 -6.69 2.70 -7.80
CA ASP A 2 -8.08 2.83 -8.25
C ASP A 2 -9.09 2.73 -7.10
N TRP A 3 -8.83 1.87 -6.11
CA TRP A 3 -9.63 1.80 -4.88
C TRP A 3 -9.67 3.14 -4.12
N VAL A 4 -8.54 3.85 -4.00
CA VAL A 4 -8.48 5.17 -3.33
C VAL A 4 -9.34 6.18 -4.09
N VAL A 5 -9.21 6.20 -5.41
CA VAL A 5 -10.00 7.09 -6.28
C VAL A 5 -11.50 6.80 -6.13
N ALA A 6 -11.89 5.53 -6.15
CA ALA A 6 -13.27 5.12 -5.97
C ALA A 6 -13.81 5.51 -4.58
N ALA A 7 -13.03 5.29 -3.51
CA ALA A 7 -13.42 5.65 -2.15
C ALA A 7 -13.66 7.15 -1.99
N PHE A 8 -12.76 7.99 -2.51
CA PHE A 8 -12.91 9.45 -2.47
C PHE A 8 -14.08 9.93 -3.34
N ASN A 9 -14.27 9.33 -4.53
CA ASN A 9 -15.41 9.66 -5.40
C ASN A 9 -16.74 9.26 -4.78
N ALA A 10 -16.79 8.17 -4.02
CA ALA A 10 -17.96 7.73 -3.27
C ALA A 10 -18.17 8.53 -1.97
N ASP A 11 -17.23 9.40 -1.60
CA ASP A 11 -17.20 10.09 -0.30
C ASP A 11 -17.27 9.11 0.88
N ARG A 12 -16.49 8.02 0.78
CA ARG A 12 -16.34 7.07 1.88
C ARG A 12 -15.88 7.84 3.13
N PRO A 13 -16.57 7.69 4.28
CA PRO A 13 -16.14 8.31 5.54
C PRO A 13 -14.67 8.03 5.82
N PHE A 14 -13.90 9.07 6.19
CA PHE A 14 -12.45 8.95 6.34
C PHE A 14 -12.04 7.96 7.44
N ASP A 15 -12.81 7.88 8.53
CA ASP A 15 -12.63 6.87 9.57
C ASP A 15 -12.74 5.45 8.99
N GLN A 16 -13.79 5.17 8.21
CA GLN A 16 -13.95 3.86 7.56
C GLN A 16 -12.84 3.61 6.51
N PHE A 17 -12.49 4.63 5.72
CA PHE A 17 -11.39 4.56 4.76
C PHE A 17 -10.08 4.15 5.44
N LEU A 18 -9.75 4.77 6.57
CA LEU A 18 -8.53 4.47 7.32
C LEU A 18 -8.59 3.10 8.01
N ARG A 19 -9.74 2.72 8.59
CA ARG A 19 -9.92 1.38 9.18
C ARG A 19 -9.69 0.28 8.16
N GLU A 20 -10.20 0.44 6.95
CA GLU A 20 -10.01 -0.52 5.87
C GLU A 20 -8.55 -0.60 5.40
N GLN A 21 -7.82 0.54 5.40
CA GLN A 21 -6.41 0.56 5.06
C GLN A 21 -5.51 -0.18 6.05
N ILE A 22 -5.88 -0.19 7.34
CA ILE A 22 -5.06 -0.80 8.41
C ILE A 22 -5.48 -2.25 8.68
N ALA A 23 -6.79 -2.51 8.71
CA ALA A 23 -7.36 -3.76 9.19
C ALA A 23 -8.49 -4.29 8.29
N GLY A 24 -8.55 -3.88 7.01
CA GLY A 24 -9.62 -4.29 6.10
C GLY A 24 -9.80 -5.80 6.00
N ASP A 25 -8.74 -6.58 6.09
CA ASP A 25 -8.79 -8.03 6.07
C ASP A 25 -9.45 -8.67 7.31
N LEU A 26 -9.50 -7.93 8.42
CA LEU A 26 -10.07 -8.33 9.71
C LEU A 26 -11.51 -7.85 9.90
N LEU A 27 -12.00 -6.92 9.07
CA LEU A 27 -13.35 -6.39 9.19
C LEU A 27 -14.38 -7.42 8.66
N PRO A 28 -15.37 -7.83 9.48
CA PRO A 28 -16.35 -8.84 9.08
C PRO A 28 -17.23 -8.34 7.94
N THR A 29 -17.51 -9.23 6.98
CA THR A 29 -18.44 -8.98 5.86
C THR A 29 -18.80 -10.29 5.18
N ASP A 30 -20.08 -10.44 4.82
CA ASP A 30 -20.57 -11.53 3.97
C ASP A 30 -20.61 -11.12 2.48
N ASP A 31 -20.44 -9.83 2.18
CA ASP A 31 -20.34 -9.31 0.81
C ASP A 31 -18.93 -9.56 0.26
N ALA A 32 -18.83 -10.40 -0.77
CA ALA A 32 -17.59 -10.77 -1.44
C ALA A 32 -16.92 -9.58 -2.15
N GLU A 33 -17.68 -8.64 -2.70
CA GLU A 33 -17.11 -7.44 -3.33
C GLU A 33 -16.54 -6.49 -2.29
N LEU A 34 -17.27 -6.26 -1.19
CA LEU A 34 -16.74 -5.49 -0.06
C LEU A 34 -15.49 -6.16 0.53
N ARG A 35 -15.47 -7.49 0.64
CA ARG A 35 -14.29 -8.25 1.08
C ARG A 35 -13.09 -7.97 0.19
N ARG A 36 -13.25 -8.04 -1.14
CA ARG A 36 -12.18 -7.72 -2.11
C ARG A 36 -11.70 -6.28 -1.95
N GLN A 37 -12.61 -5.31 -1.85
CA GLN A 37 -12.24 -3.90 -1.66
C GLN A 37 -11.42 -3.70 -0.38
N ARG A 38 -11.81 -4.35 0.72
CA ARG A 38 -11.09 -4.27 1.98
C ARG A 38 -9.71 -4.94 1.92
N LEU A 39 -9.57 -6.05 1.18
CA LEU A 39 -8.26 -6.65 0.91
C LEU A 39 -7.34 -5.72 0.12
N ILE A 40 -7.87 -5.01 -0.89
CA ILE A 40 -7.12 -4.02 -1.67
C ILE A 40 -6.70 -2.84 -0.80
N ALA A 41 -7.56 -2.40 0.11
CA ALA A 41 -7.31 -1.27 1.01
C ALA A 41 -6.04 -1.48 1.86
N THR A 42 -5.81 -2.71 2.35
CA THR A 42 -4.63 -3.07 3.15
C THR A 42 -3.30 -2.89 2.41
N GLY A 43 -3.33 -2.67 1.08
CA GLY A 43 -2.17 -2.27 0.29
C GLY A 43 -1.48 -1.01 0.83
N PHE A 44 -2.17 -0.16 1.60
CA PHE A 44 -1.57 0.95 2.33
C PHE A 44 -0.35 0.54 3.17
N LEU A 45 -0.45 -0.57 3.91
CA LEU A 45 0.63 -1.11 4.74
C LEU A 45 1.75 -1.78 3.93
N THR A 46 1.62 -1.85 2.61
CA THR A 46 2.64 -2.39 1.70
C THR A 46 3.39 -1.31 0.93
N LEU A 47 3.03 -0.03 1.10
CA LEU A 47 3.74 1.09 0.50
C LEU A 47 5.14 1.24 1.13
N GLY A 48 6.01 2.03 0.49
CA GLY A 48 7.42 2.16 0.88
C GLY A 48 8.40 1.23 0.13
N PRO A 49 9.71 1.50 0.21
CA PRO A 49 10.77 0.66 -0.35
C PRO A 49 10.86 -0.71 0.34
N LYS A 50 11.27 -1.74 -0.42
CA LYS A 50 11.51 -3.10 0.11
C LYS A 50 12.78 -3.65 -0.54
N VAL A 51 13.80 -3.93 0.27
CA VAL A 51 15.06 -4.49 -0.21
C VAL A 51 14.94 -6.00 -0.30
N LEU A 52 14.43 -6.51 -1.42
CA LEU A 52 14.10 -7.95 -1.61
C LEU A 52 15.32 -8.88 -1.68
N ALA A 53 16.51 -8.31 -1.77
CA ALA A 53 17.79 -9.03 -1.81
C ALA A 53 18.56 -8.94 -0.49
N GLU A 54 17.96 -8.38 0.57
CA GLU A 54 18.55 -8.40 1.91
C GLU A 54 18.73 -9.86 2.38
N VAL A 55 19.88 -10.14 2.97
CA VAL A 55 20.28 -11.50 3.37
C VAL A 55 19.95 -11.75 4.84
N ASP A 56 19.94 -10.70 5.65
CA ASP A 56 19.50 -10.76 7.04
C ASP A 56 17.97 -10.62 7.14
N GLU A 57 17.29 -11.76 7.30
CA GLU A 57 15.83 -11.85 7.33
C GLU A 57 15.21 -11.00 8.45
N THR A 58 15.86 -10.94 9.62
CA THR A 58 15.35 -10.17 10.77
C THR A 58 15.49 -8.68 10.51
N LYS A 59 16.62 -8.25 9.95
CA LYS A 59 16.80 -6.86 9.51
C LYS A 59 15.76 -6.47 8.47
N MET A 60 15.56 -7.32 7.45
CA MET A 60 14.59 -7.07 6.39
C MET A 60 13.17 -6.89 6.95
N GLU A 61 12.73 -7.81 7.82
CA GLU A 61 11.42 -7.73 8.45
C GLU A 61 11.26 -6.44 9.25
N MET A 62 12.27 -6.05 10.02
CA MET A 62 12.22 -4.85 10.86
C MET A 62 12.31 -3.55 10.07
N ASP A 63 13.01 -3.52 8.95
CA ASP A 63 13.01 -2.37 8.04
C ASP A 63 11.63 -2.21 7.38
N ILE A 64 10.93 -3.30 7.06
CA ILE A 64 9.53 -3.23 6.57
C ILE A 64 8.59 -2.68 7.66
N VAL A 65 8.75 -3.14 8.89
CA VAL A 65 7.98 -2.65 10.04
C VAL A 65 8.25 -1.15 10.27
N ASP A 66 9.51 -0.71 10.12
CA ASP A 66 9.88 0.70 10.24
C ASP A 66 9.18 1.56 9.18
N GLU A 67 9.13 1.12 7.92
CA GLU A 67 8.40 1.79 6.85
C GLU A 67 6.88 1.88 7.13
N GLN A 68 6.29 0.85 7.74
CA GLN A 68 4.89 0.85 8.15
C GLN A 68 4.64 1.86 9.28
N ILE A 69 5.53 1.91 10.28
CA ILE A 69 5.45 2.87 11.39
C ILE A 69 5.66 4.30 10.88
N ASP A 70 6.64 4.55 10.00
CA ASP A 70 6.88 5.89 9.44
C ASP A 70 5.70 6.36 8.58
N THR A 71 5.18 5.47 7.72
CA THR A 71 4.00 5.76 6.90
C THR A 71 2.78 6.08 7.75
N LEU A 72 2.44 5.22 8.73
CA LEU A 72 1.31 5.47 9.62
C LEU A 72 1.53 6.74 10.46
N GLY A 73 2.73 6.88 11.02
CA GLY A 73 3.11 8.00 11.87
C GLY A 73 2.91 9.34 11.20
N ARG A 74 3.53 9.53 10.03
CA ARG A 74 3.44 10.77 9.27
C ARG A 74 2.07 10.93 8.62
N ALA A 75 1.56 9.88 7.96
CA ALA A 75 0.33 9.99 7.18
C ALA A 75 -0.93 10.14 8.05
N VAL A 76 -0.94 9.61 9.26
CA VAL A 76 -2.15 9.60 10.10
C VAL A 76 -2.00 10.50 11.31
N MET A 77 -0.90 10.35 12.05
CA MET A 77 -0.69 11.09 13.29
C MET A 77 0.11 12.37 13.11
N GLY A 78 0.73 12.60 11.95
CA GLY A 78 1.66 13.72 11.77
C GLY A 78 2.82 13.66 12.77
N MET A 79 3.31 12.46 13.10
CA MET A 79 4.39 12.25 14.06
C MET A 79 5.52 11.45 13.44
N THR A 80 6.76 11.79 13.80
CA THR A 80 7.95 11.05 13.37
C THR A 80 8.42 10.11 14.46
N PHE A 81 8.22 8.80 14.26
CA PHE A 81 8.62 7.79 15.24
C PHE A 81 10.04 7.24 15.04
N GLY A 82 10.69 7.53 13.91
CA GLY A 82 11.98 6.90 13.53
C GLY A 82 13.12 7.06 14.55
N CYS A 83 13.21 8.18 15.28
CA CYS A 83 14.23 8.32 16.33
C CYS A 83 14.02 7.32 17.49
N ALA A 84 12.76 7.01 17.81
CA ALA A 84 12.36 6.09 18.88
C ALA A 84 12.79 4.64 18.61
N ARG A 85 13.23 4.31 17.38
CA ARG A 85 13.82 3.01 17.05
C ARG A 85 15.11 2.72 17.83
N CYS A 86 15.91 3.75 18.12
CA CYS A 86 17.25 3.56 18.70
C CYS A 86 17.36 4.07 20.15
N HIS A 87 16.61 5.11 20.49
CA HIS A 87 16.61 5.75 21.79
C HIS A 87 15.29 6.49 21.99
N ASP A 88 14.94 6.84 23.23
CA ASP A 88 13.73 7.63 23.48
C ASP A 88 13.76 8.90 22.64
N HIS A 89 12.63 9.24 22.04
CA HIS A 89 12.57 10.32 21.08
C HIS A 89 13.10 11.62 21.71
N LYS A 90 13.94 12.34 20.97
CA LYS A 90 14.77 13.42 21.53
C LYS A 90 13.96 14.60 22.07
N PHE A 91 12.82 14.89 21.45
CA PHE A 91 12.02 16.09 21.73
C PHE A 91 10.61 15.74 22.17
N ASP A 92 9.90 14.93 21.38
CA ASP A 92 8.59 14.40 21.76
C ASP A 92 8.70 13.29 22.82
N PRO A 93 7.76 13.21 23.78
CA PRO A 93 7.76 12.23 24.87
C PRO A 93 7.27 10.85 24.38
N ILE A 94 7.97 10.29 23.40
CA ILE A 94 7.73 8.98 22.82
C ILE A 94 8.88 8.08 23.26
N GLY A 95 8.55 7.06 24.06
CA GLY A 95 9.54 6.10 24.53
C GLY A 95 9.96 5.12 23.43
N THR A 96 11.16 4.56 23.56
CA THR A 96 11.62 3.44 22.73
C THR A 96 10.63 2.28 22.81
N ALA A 97 10.09 2.01 24.01
CA ALA A 97 9.08 0.98 24.21
C ALA A 97 7.77 1.22 23.44
N ASP A 98 7.36 2.49 23.23
CA ASP A 98 6.17 2.81 22.43
C ASP A 98 6.38 2.46 20.95
N TYR A 99 7.59 2.70 20.43
CA TYR A 99 7.96 2.28 19.07
C TYR A 99 7.89 0.76 18.92
N TYR A 100 8.48 0.01 19.86
CA TYR A 100 8.47 -1.45 19.81
C TYR A 100 7.09 -2.06 20.09
N ALA A 101 6.23 -1.37 20.82
CA ALA A 101 4.82 -1.73 20.97
C ALA A 101 4.07 -1.68 19.63
N LEU A 102 4.27 -0.63 18.82
CA LEU A 102 3.76 -0.56 17.45
C LEU A 102 4.44 -1.62 16.55
N ALA A 103 5.75 -1.81 16.71
CA ALA A 103 6.49 -2.80 15.94
C ALA A 103 5.94 -4.22 16.16
N GLY A 104 5.49 -4.56 17.37
CA GLY A 104 4.83 -5.83 17.63
C GLY A 104 3.52 -6.02 16.85
N ILE A 105 2.73 -4.95 16.68
CA ILE A 105 1.51 -5.02 15.87
C ILE A 105 1.84 -5.35 14.40
N PHE A 106 2.84 -4.67 13.84
CA PHE A 106 3.23 -4.85 12.45
C PHE A 106 4.06 -6.12 12.19
N LYS A 107 4.84 -6.59 13.16
CA LYS A 107 5.49 -7.90 13.11
C LYS A 107 4.48 -9.05 13.18
N SER A 108 3.32 -8.79 13.78
CA SER A 108 2.16 -9.71 13.78
C SER A 108 1.34 -9.63 12.47
N THR A 109 1.87 -8.98 11.44
CA THR A 109 1.18 -8.74 10.16
C THR A 109 1.97 -9.34 9.01
N ARG A 110 1.34 -10.22 8.24
CA ARG A 110 1.98 -10.86 7.09
C ARG A 110 2.01 -9.91 5.90
N THR A 111 3.19 -9.34 5.65
CA THR A 111 3.47 -8.43 4.52
C THR A 111 4.30 -9.10 3.41
N MET A 112 4.97 -10.21 3.73
CA MET A 112 5.82 -10.98 2.83
C MET A 112 5.39 -12.45 2.80
N ASP A 113 5.55 -13.13 1.67
CA ASP A 113 5.38 -14.58 1.57
C ASP A 113 6.62 -15.32 2.07
N SER A 114 7.81 -14.72 1.91
CA SER A 114 9.07 -15.22 2.47
C SER A 114 10.06 -14.08 2.65
N PHE A 115 10.99 -14.26 3.59
CA PHE A 115 12.13 -13.37 3.84
C PHE A 115 13.46 -13.92 3.27
N THR A 116 13.42 -15.11 2.65
CA THR A 116 14.59 -15.77 2.04
C THR A 116 15.09 -15.03 0.80
N LYS A 117 16.34 -15.28 0.37
CA LYS A 117 16.95 -14.68 -0.84
C LYS A 117 15.98 -14.64 -2.03
N ILE A 118 15.73 -13.43 -2.54
CA ILE A 118 14.64 -13.08 -3.47
C ILE A 118 13.28 -13.19 -2.78
N ALA A 119 13.10 -12.35 -1.78
CA ALA A 119 11.88 -12.25 -1.01
C ALA A 119 10.71 -11.80 -1.90
N ARG A 120 9.51 -12.26 -1.56
CA ARG A 120 8.28 -11.91 -2.29
C ARG A 120 7.31 -11.24 -1.35
N TRP A 121 6.79 -10.08 -1.75
CA TRP A 121 5.70 -9.44 -1.01
C TRP A 121 4.45 -10.31 -1.07
N HIS A 122 3.65 -10.22 -0.01
CA HIS A 122 2.38 -10.88 0.07
C HIS A 122 1.37 -10.21 -0.86
N GLU A 123 0.52 -11.03 -1.49
CA GLU A 123 -0.59 -10.54 -2.29
C GLU A 123 -1.87 -11.25 -1.86
N ASN A 124 -2.90 -10.44 -1.62
CA ASN A 124 -4.25 -10.91 -1.38
C ASN A 124 -4.84 -11.41 -2.70
N SER A 125 -5.45 -12.59 -2.68
CA SER A 125 -6.31 -13.01 -3.79
C SER A 125 -7.55 -12.13 -3.79
N ILE A 126 -7.82 -11.48 -4.92
CA ILE A 126 -9.02 -10.68 -5.16
C ILE A 126 -9.80 -11.22 -6.36
N ALA A 127 -9.59 -12.51 -6.65
CA ALA A 127 -10.25 -13.18 -7.76
C ALA A 127 -11.77 -13.17 -7.57
N THR A 128 -12.46 -12.93 -8.66
CA THR A 128 -13.90 -13.06 -8.79
C THR A 128 -14.30 -14.52 -8.82
N GLU A 129 -15.58 -14.80 -8.54
CA GLU A 129 -16.12 -16.16 -8.66
C GLU A 129 -15.95 -16.74 -10.06
N ALA A 130 -16.03 -15.89 -11.09
CA ALA A 130 -15.80 -16.29 -12.48
C ALA A 130 -14.34 -16.72 -12.71
N GLU A 131 -13.36 -15.99 -12.18
CA GLU A 131 -11.95 -16.37 -12.26
C GLU A 131 -11.66 -17.65 -11.47
N LEU A 132 -12.25 -17.80 -10.29
CA LEU A 132 -12.12 -19.02 -9.47
C LEU A 132 -12.73 -20.24 -10.19
N ALA A 133 -13.90 -20.09 -10.80
CA ALA A 133 -14.54 -21.15 -11.58
C ALA A 133 -13.70 -21.52 -12.82
N ALA A 134 -13.18 -20.52 -13.56
CA ALA A 134 -12.30 -20.76 -14.70
C ALA A 134 -11.00 -21.48 -14.28
N LYS A 135 -10.43 -21.12 -13.12
CA LYS A 135 -9.25 -21.80 -12.56
C LYS A 135 -9.56 -23.23 -12.14
N ALA A 136 -10.70 -23.47 -11.51
CA ALA A 136 -11.12 -24.82 -11.11
C ALA A 136 -11.34 -25.73 -12.32
N GLU A 137 -11.99 -25.22 -13.38
CA GLU A 137 -12.15 -25.95 -14.64
C GLU A 137 -10.79 -26.26 -15.28
N HIS A 138 -9.90 -25.27 -15.34
CA HIS A 138 -8.54 -25.45 -15.84
C HIS A 138 -7.78 -26.54 -15.06
N ASP A 139 -7.84 -26.49 -13.73
CA ASP A 139 -7.17 -27.45 -12.86
C ASP A 139 -7.74 -28.86 -13.02
N GLN A 140 -9.05 -28.98 -13.26
CA GLN A 140 -9.68 -30.26 -13.58
C GLN A 140 -9.19 -30.81 -14.93
N GLN A 141 -9.03 -29.97 -15.95
CA GLN A 141 -8.47 -30.38 -17.24
C GLN A 141 -7.02 -30.83 -17.09
N VAL A 142 -6.21 -30.10 -16.32
CA VAL A 142 -4.81 -30.45 -16.00
C VAL A 142 -4.75 -31.79 -15.25
N ALA A 143 -5.58 -31.97 -14.21
CA ALA A 143 -5.65 -33.22 -13.45
C ALA A 143 -6.09 -34.39 -14.33
N THR A 144 -7.07 -34.18 -15.23
CA THR A 144 -7.52 -35.19 -16.19
C THR A 144 -6.38 -35.60 -17.12
N LYS A 145 -5.63 -34.63 -17.67
CA LYS A 145 -4.49 -34.92 -18.55
C LYS A 145 -3.34 -35.62 -17.82
N LYS A 146 -3.07 -35.26 -16.57
CA LYS A 146 -2.10 -35.98 -15.72
C LYS A 146 -2.54 -37.42 -15.50
N SER A 147 -3.81 -37.65 -15.17
CA SER A 147 -4.37 -38.99 -15.03
C SER A 147 -4.34 -39.83 -16.33
N GLU A 148 -4.59 -39.22 -17.49
CA GLU A 148 -4.44 -39.87 -18.80
C GLU A 148 -2.99 -40.31 -19.05
N ILE A 149 -2.02 -39.44 -18.74
CA ILE A 149 -0.58 -39.75 -18.85
C ILE A 149 -0.22 -40.88 -17.89
N ASP A 150 -0.60 -40.79 -16.63
CA ASP A 150 -0.30 -41.79 -15.60
C ASP A 150 -0.89 -43.16 -15.96
N SER A 151 -2.14 -43.17 -16.47
CA SER A 151 -2.80 -44.40 -16.93
C SER A 151 -2.08 -45.01 -18.12
N LEU A 152 -1.63 -44.20 -19.08
CA LEU A 152 -0.88 -44.69 -20.24
C LEU A 152 0.50 -45.21 -19.85
N VAL A 153 1.20 -44.53 -18.93
CA VAL A 153 2.48 -44.99 -18.36
C VAL A 153 2.31 -46.31 -17.60
N ALA A 154 1.26 -46.43 -16.78
CA ALA A 154 0.97 -47.65 -16.03
C ALA A 154 0.68 -48.83 -16.98
N ALA A 155 -0.16 -48.63 -18.01
CA ALA A 155 -0.46 -49.66 -19.01
C ALA A 155 0.79 -50.06 -19.80
N ALA A 156 1.61 -49.09 -20.22
CA ALA A 156 2.85 -49.34 -20.94
C ALA A 156 3.89 -50.10 -20.10
N ASN A 157 4.00 -49.76 -18.81
CA ASN A 157 4.85 -50.47 -17.85
C ASN A 157 4.41 -51.92 -17.67
N GLU A 158 3.11 -52.18 -17.59
CA GLU A 158 2.59 -53.53 -17.43
C GLU A 158 2.84 -54.38 -18.69
N GLN A 159 2.61 -53.81 -19.87
CA GLN A 159 2.93 -54.47 -21.14
C GLN A 159 4.43 -54.76 -21.29
N LEU A 160 5.30 -53.82 -20.85
CA LEU A 160 6.74 -54.01 -20.85
C LEU A 160 7.17 -55.14 -19.90
N LYS A 161 6.60 -55.21 -18.69
CA LYS A 161 6.85 -56.33 -17.76
C LYS A 161 6.46 -57.68 -18.37
N GLN A 162 5.30 -57.76 -19.02
CA GLN A 162 4.86 -58.99 -19.70
C GLN A 162 5.84 -59.42 -20.80
N SER A 163 6.44 -58.46 -21.52
CA SER A 163 7.44 -58.75 -22.57
C SER A 163 8.82 -59.16 -22.03
N LEU A 164 9.17 -58.76 -20.81
CA LEU A 164 10.44 -59.07 -20.15
C LEU A 164 10.44 -60.43 -19.42
N GLY A 165 9.27 -61.04 -19.20
CA GLY A 165 9.09 -62.35 -18.55
C GLY A 165 8.75 -62.28 -17.06
N GLU A 166 8.17 -63.35 -16.52
CA GLU A 166 7.77 -63.44 -15.10
C GLU A 166 8.96 -63.22 -14.15
N GLY A 167 8.87 -62.21 -13.28
CA GLY A 167 9.88 -61.88 -12.27
C GLY A 167 10.93 -60.85 -12.70
N ALA A 168 10.92 -60.36 -13.95
CA ALA A 168 11.81 -59.31 -14.39
C ALA A 168 11.41 -57.93 -13.84
N ALA A 169 12.37 -57.19 -13.27
CA ALA A 169 12.16 -55.82 -12.84
C ALA A 169 12.08 -54.86 -14.06
N LEU A 170 11.32 -53.78 -13.92
CA LEU A 170 11.33 -52.70 -14.92
C LEU A 170 12.74 -52.08 -14.99
N PRO A 171 13.25 -51.75 -16.19
CA PRO A 171 14.51 -51.04 -16.35
C PRO A 171 14.41 -49.61 -15.81
N ASP A 172 15.54 -48.98 -15.46
CA ASP A 172 15.59 -47.62 -14.87
C ASP A 172 14.89 -46.53 -15.71
N LYS A 173 14.78 -46.74 -17.03
CA LYS A 173 14.09 -45.84 -17.98
C LYS A 173 13.13 -46.63 -18.88
N PRO A 174 11.99 -47.10 -18.35
CA PRO A 174 11.08 -47.99 -19.06
C PRO A 174 10.50 -47.32 -20.31
N GLU A 175 10.35 -46.01 -20.30
CA GLU A 175 9.83 -45.23 -21.43
C GLU A 175 10.65 -45.36 -22.72
N THR A 176 11.94 -45.66 -22.63
CA THR A 176 12.80 -45.85 -23.81
C THR A 176 12.49 -47.14 -24.57
N GLN A 177 11.87 -48.12 -23.89
CA GLN A 177 11.53 -49.44 -24.43
C GLN A 177 10.05 -49.57 -24.80
N TYR A 178 9.24 -48.55 -24.59
CA TYR A 178 7.84 -48.57 -25.02
C TYR A 178 7.72 -48.68 -26.55
N PRO A 179 6.60 -49.24 -27.05
CA PRO A 179 6.26 -49.19 -28.47
C PRO A 179 6.28 -47.75 -28.99
N GLU A 180 6.66 -47.57 -30.26
CA GLU A 180 6.83 -46.25 -30.84
C GLU A 180 5.52 -45.44 -30.87
N GLU A 181 4.39 -46.13 -31.03
CA GLU A 181 3.05 -45.55 -30.92
C GLU A 181 2.77 -44.98 -29.51
N THR A 182 3.12 -45.74 -28.46
CA THR A 182 2.99 -45.31 -27.06
C THR A 182 3.87 -44.10 -26.76
N LYS A 183 5.12 -44.08 -27.27
CA LYS A 183 6.02 -42.94 -27.11
C LYS A 183 5.48 -41.68 -27.80
N GLN A 184 4.96 -41.81 -29.03
CA GLN A 184 4.33 -40.70 -29.74
C GLN A 184 3.10 -40.18 -28.98
N ARG A 185 2.27 -41.09 -28.44
CA ARG A 185 1.10 -40.70 -27.66
C ARG A 185 1.45 -40.01 -26.34
N LEU A 186 2.45 -40.51 -25.61
CA LEU A 186 2.95 -39.86 -24.39
C LEU A 186 3.51 -38.47 -24.69
N LYS A 187 4.27 -38.32 -25.78
CA LYS A 187 4.77 -37.02 -26.22
C LYS A 187 3.61 -36.06 -26.50
N GLN A 188 2.61 -36.48 -27.28
CA GLN A 188 1.42 -35.66 -27.57
C GLN A 188 0.69 -35.23 -26.30
N LEU A 189 0.47 -36.14 -25.34
CA LEU A 189 -0.21 -35.82 -24.09
C LEU A 189 0.60 -34.87 -23.21
N ARG A 190 1.92 -35.05 -23.13
CA ARG A 190 2.83 -34.16 -22.39
C ARG A 190 2.94 -32.78 -23.04
N ASP A 191 2.99 -32.72 -24.37
CA ASP A 191 2.98 -31.45 -25.12
C ASP A 191 1.64 -30.72 -24.87
N ALA A 192 0.51 -31.44 -24.94
CA ALA A 192 -0.81 -30.89 -24.64
C ALA A 192 -0.94 -30.42 -23.19
N LEU A 193 -0.43 -31.20 -22.22
CA LEU A 193 -0.38 -30.81 -20.81
C LEU A 193 0.47 -29.54 -20.63
N THR A 194 1.62 -29.46 -21.29
CA THR A 194 2.49 -28.28 -21.23
C THR A 194 1.80 -27.04 -21.81
N THR A 195 1.10 -27.19 -22.94
CA THR A 195 0.31 -26.11 -23.54
C THR A 195 -0.82 -25.68 -22.61
N LEU A 196 -1.49 -26.65 -21.97
CA LEU A 196 -2.56 -26.38 -21.02
C LEU A 196 -2.01 -25.64 -19.79
N GLU A 197 -0.96 -26.14 -19.13
CA GLU A 197 -0.36 -25.48 -17.96
C GLU A 197 0.13 -24.05 -18.26
N LYS A 198 0.58 -23.76 -19.49
CA LYS A 198 0.93 -22.40 -19.93
C LYS A 198 -0.27 -21.49 -20.16
N ALA A 199 -1.44 -22.06 -20.44
CA ALA A 199 -2.71 -21.35 -20.63
C ALA A 199 -3.50 -21.19 -19.32
N ALA A 200 -2.85 -21.34 -18.16
CA ALA A 200 -3.47 -21.14 -16.86
C ALA A 200 -4.08 -19.72 -16.77
N PRO A 201 -5.35 -19.60 -16.33
CA PRO A 201 -5.98 -18.29 -16.21
C PRO A 201 -5.24 -17.45 -15.17
N ALA A 202 -4.99 -16.19 -15.50
CA ALA A 202 -4.42 -15.23 -14.57
C ALA A 202 -5.44 -14.94 -13.46
N MET A 203 -4.99 -14.99 -12.22
CA MET A 203 -5.83 -14.69 -11.07
C MET A 203 -5.58 -13.26 -10.62
N SER A 204 -6.64 -12.49 -10.45
CA SER A 204 -6.53 -11.14 -9.90
C SER A 204 -5.99 -11.19 -8.46
N THR A 205 -4.92 -10.42 -8.23
CA THR A 205 -4.29 -10.25 -6.92
C THR A 205 -4.04 -8.77 -6.64
N ALA A 206 -3.91 -8.43 -5.36
CA ALA A 206 -3.51 -7.09 -4.94
C ALA A 206 -2.45 -7.18 -3.84
N MET A 207 -1.42 -6.32 -3.91
CA MET A 207 -0.54 -6.12 -2.77
C MET A 207 -1.37 -5.69 -1.57
N GLY A 208 -1.14 -6.36 -0.45
CA GLY A 208 -1.86 -6.13 0.79
C GLY A 208 -1.23 -6.94 1.90
N VAL A 209 -1.86 -6.87 3.07
CA VAL A 209 -1.45 -7.66 4.22
C VAL A 209 -2.57 -8.58 4.67
N THR A 210 -2.19 -9.63 5.41
CA THR A 210 -3.12 -10.45 6.19
C THR A 210 -2.65 -10.52 7.63
N ASP A 211 -3.54 -10.93 8.53
CA ASP A 211 -3.14 -11.22 9.89
C ASP A 211 -2.10 -12.34 9.96
N GLY A 212 -1.17 -12.20 10.90
CA GLY A 212 -0.15 -13.18 11.21
C GLY A 212 -0.21 -13.60 12.67
N ASP A 213 0.79 -14.36 13.10
CA ASP A 213 0.89 -14.77 14.50
C ASP A 213 1.17 -13.56 15.39
N ALA A 214 0.39 -13.43 16.47
CA ALA A 214 0.57 -12.38 17.44
C ALA A 214 1.92 -12.49 18.17
N ARG A 215 2.74 -11.44 18.09
CA ARG A 215 4.11 -11.39 18.63
C ARG A 215 4.37 -10.04 19.30
N ASN A 216 4.96 -10.09 20.50
CA ASN A 216 5.60 -8.92 21.07
C ASN A 216 7.02 -8.80 20.51
N VAL A 217 7.65 -7.63 20.68
CA VAL A 217 9.00 -7.39 20.16
C VAL A 217 9.89 -6.91 21.30
N ALA A 218 11.05 -7.56 21.45
CA ALA A 218 12.09 -7.09 22.33
C ALA A 218 12.67 -5.76 21.82
N VAL A 219 12.87 -4.80 22.72
CA VAL A 219 13.46 -3.51 22.36
C VAL A 219 14.86 -3.74 21.79
N HIS A 220 15.12 -3.25 20.57
CA HIS A 220 16.47 -3.32 20.02
C HIS A 220 17.32 -2.20 20.60
N ILE A 221 18.31 -2.56 21.41
CA ILE A 221 19.18 -1.60 22.08
C ILE A 221 19.97 -0.84 21.01
N ARG A 222 19.78 0.48 20.94
CA ARG A 222 20.37 1.35 19.91
C ARG A 222 19.98 0.95 18.48
N GLY A 223 18.80 0.33 18.31
CA GLY A 223 18.27 -0.10 17.02
C GLY A 223 18.88 -1.40 16.47
N SER A 224 19.80 -2.03 17.21
CA SER A 224 20.47 -3.27 16.80
C SER A 224 19.59 -4.49 17.03
N HIS A 225 19.09 -5.12 15.96
CA HIS A 225 18.31 -6.37 16.04
C HIS A 225 19.11 -7.56 16.61
N LEU A 226 20.42 -7.42 16.75
CA LEU A 226 21.32 -8.39 17.38
C LEU A 226 21.44 -8.20 18.90
N THR A 227 20.96 -7.08 19.43
CA THR A 227 21.11 -6.71 20.84
C THR A 227 19.75 -6.38 21.42
N LEU A 228 19.11 -7.38 22.03
CA LEU A 228 17.74 -7.30 22.52
C LEU A 228 17.71 -6.91 24.01
N GLY A 229 16.80 -6.01 24.35
CA GLY A 229 16.44 -5.64 25.72
C GLY A 229 15.12 -6.27 26.14
N ASP A 230 14.40 -5.57 27.02
CA ASP A 230 13.10 -6.03 27.52
C ASP A 230 12.05 -6.11 26.41
N GLU A 231 11.10 -7.02 26.58
CA GLU A 231 9.97 -7.18 25.67
C GLU A 231 8.96 -6.03 25.82
N ALA A 232 8.63 -5.38 24.71
CA ALA A 232 7.55 -4.40 24.64
C ALA A 232 6.23 -5.11 24.27
N SER A 233 5.22 -4.96 25.14
CA SER A 233 3.86 -5.43 24.83
C SER A 233 3.28 -4.63 23.67
N ARG A 234 2.53 -5.30 22.78
CA ARG A 234 1.83 -4.64 21.66
C ARG A 234 0.95 -3.49 22.15
N GLY A 235 0.97 -2.39 21.40
CA GLY A 235 0.28 -1.17 21.79
C GLY A 235 0.66 0.02 20.89
N TRP A 236 0.31 1.21 21.34
CA TRP A 236 0.56 2.46 20.63
C TRP A 236 1.06 3.54 21.61
N PRO A 237 1.54 4.70 21.11
CA PRO A 237 2.19 5.69 21.96
C PRO A 237 1.29 6.20 23.08
N ARG A 238 1.75 6.03 24.32
CA ARG A 238 0.97 6.37 25.52
C ARG A 238 0.65 7.86 25.61
N VAL A 239 1.52 8.74 25.11
CA VAL A 239 1.29 10.19 25.10
C VAL A 239 0.05 10.58 24.28
N LEU A 240 -0.32 9.78 23.28
CA LEU A 240 -1.48 10.06 22.42
C LEU A 240 -2.78 9.43 22.95
N SER A 241 -2.74 8.82 24.13
CA SER A 241 -3.88 8.10 24.70
C SER A 241 -4.23 8.60 26.10
N HIS A 242 -5.53 8.74 26.35
CA HIS A 242 -6.04 9.01 27.69
C HIS A 242 -6.03 7.76 28.59
N ASP A 243 -6.17 6.57 27.97
CA ASP A 243 -6.06 5.27 28.63
C ASP A 243 -4.77 4.58 28.16
N THR A 244 -4.08 3.92 29.08
CA THR A 244 -2.85 3.18 28.78
C THR A 244 -3.02 1.67 28.83
N SER A 245 -4.24 1.19 29.06
CA SER A 245 -4.62 -0.21 28.87
C SER A 245 -5.01 -0.44 27.41
N PHE A 246 -4.12 -1.07 26.66
CA PHE A 246 -4.39 -1.46 25.28
C PHE A 246 -5.06 -2.83 25.31
N ASN A 247 -6.36 -2.89 25.03
CA ASN A 247 -7.14 -4.13 25.02
C ASN A 247 -6.83 -4.96 23.75
N ILE A 248 -5.59 -5.47 23.66
CA ILE A 248 -5.13 -6.35 22.58
C ILE A 248 -5.02 -7.76 23.15
N GLY A 249 -5.79 -8.70 22.61
CA GLY A 249 -5.73 -10.11 23.00
C GLY A 249 -4.39 -10.77 22.69
N GLU A 250 -4.07 -11.83 23.43
CA GLU A 250 -2.80 -12.55 23.27
C GLU A 250 -2.60 -13.11 21.85
N THR A 251 -3.69 -13.56 21.22
CA THR A 251 -3.71 -14.12 19.86
C THR A 251 -4.03 -13.09 18.78
N GLU A 252 -4.27 -11.83 19.15
CA GLU A 252 -4.61 -10.77 18.20
C GLU A 252 -3.36 -10.00 17.81
N SER A 253 -3.23 -9.70 16.51
CA SER A 253 -2.14 -8.84 16.02
C SER A 253 -2.19 -7.43 16.60
N GLY A 254 -3.37 -6.95 17.00
CA GLY A 254 -3.58 -5.57 17.45
C GLY A 254 -3.90 -4.58 16.33
N ARG A 255 -3.90 -5.00 15.05
CA ARG A 255 -4.19 -4.09 13.92
C ARG A 255 -5.60 -3.54 13.94
N LEU A 256 -6.59 -4.37 14.25
CA LEU A 256 -7.98 -3.93 14.33
C LEU A 256 -8.17 -2.92 15.47
N GLN A 257 -7.59 -3.20 16.63
CA GLN A 257 -7.61 -2.31 17.80
C GLN A 257 -6.90 -0.99 17.52
N LEU A 258 -5.76 -1.02 16.82
CA LEU A 258 -5.04 0.17 16.37
C LEU A 258 -5.88 1.00 15.39
N ALA A 259 -6.53 0.34 14.41
CA ALA A 259 -7.41 0.99 13.44
C ALA A 259 -8.59 1.68 14.13
N ASP A 260 -9.23 0.99 15.09
CA ASP A 260 -10.33 1.52 15.87
C ASP A 260 -9.87 2.69 16.74
N TRP A 261 -8.71 2.60 17.40
CA TRP A 261 -8.14 3.68 18.20
C TRP A 261 -7.84 4.94 17.38
N LEU A 262 -7.17 4.79 16.23
CA LEU A 262 -6.82 5.90 15.34
C LEU A 262 -8.03 6.65 14.80
N THR A 263 -9.17 5.98 14.71
CA THR A 263 -10.39 6.51 14.09
C THR A 263 -11.46 6.93 15.09
N ARG A 264 -11.13 6.92 16.39
CA ARG A 264 -12.00 7.51 17.39
C ARG A 264 -12.17 9.02 17.15
N PRO A 265 -13.38 9.58 17.29
CA PRO A 265 -13.61 11.02 17.20
C PRO A 265 -12.78 11.86 18.19
N ASP A 266 -12.40 11.29 19.33
CA ASP A 266 -11.59 11.94 20.37
C ASP A 266 -10.07 11.73 20.19
N HIS A 267 -9.62 11.03 19.14
CA HIS A 267 -8.19 10.84 18.90
C HIS A 267 -7.51 12.19 18.62
N PRO A 268 -6.38 12.52 19.31
CA PRO A 268 -5.85 13.88 19.31
C PRO A 268 -5.24 14.33 17.98
N LEU A 269 -4.78 13.43 17.11
CA LEU A 269 -4.03 13.85 15.90
C LEU A 269 -4.71 13.52 14.57
N THR A 270 -5.26 12.31 14.39
CA THR A 270 -5.86 11.84 13.12
C THR A 270 -6.74 12.86 12.42
N GLY A 271 -7.76 13.39 13.10
CA GLY A 271 -8.66 14.39 12.51
C GLY A 271 -7.94 15.71 12.19
N ARG A 272 -7.12 16.21 13.12
CA ARG A 272 -6.34 17.45 12.94
C ARG A 272 -5.39 17.38 11.75
N VAL A 273 -4.65 16.28 11.63
CA VAL A 273 -3.68 16.06 10.55
C VAL A 273 -4.38 16.01 9.20
N PHE A 274 -5.50 15.27 9.12
CA PHE A 274 -6.22 15.12 7.87
C PHE A 274 -6.92 16.43 7.44
N VAL A 275 -7.59 17.13 8.37
CA VAL A 275 -8.18 18.45 8.12
C VAL A 275 -7.11 19.47 7.72
N ASN A 276 -5.95 19.46 8.38
CA ASN A 276 -4.84 20.34 8.03
C ASN A 276 -4.34 20.10 6.59
N ARG A 277 -4.35 18.86 6.12
CA ARG A 277 -4.02 18.53 4.73
C ARG A 277 -5.07 19.02 3.76
N ILE A 278 -6.36 18.83 4.06
CA ILE A 278 -7.45 19.39 3.22
C ILE A 278 -7.29 20.92 3.13
N TRP A 279 -7.02 21.57 4.26
CA TRP A 279 -6.77 23.00 4.32
C TRP A 279 -5.56 23.37 3.45
N ARG A 280 -4.42 22.72 3.63
CA ARG A 280 -3.22 22.95 2.80
C ARG A 280 -3.53 22.88 1.31
N TRP A 281 -4.28 21.87 0.85
CA TRP A 281 -4.62 21.70 -0.56
C TRP A 281 -5.43 22.87 -1.15
N HIS A 282 -6.30 23.47 -0.34
CA HIS A 282 -7.10 24.63 -0.76
C HIS A 282 -6.36 25.96 -0.62
N PHE A 283 -5.58 26.13 0.44
CA PHE A 283 -5.00 27.41 0.83
C PHE A 283 -3.48 27.51 0.59
N GLY A 284 -2.86 26.48 0.02
CA GLY A 284 -1.43 26.39 -0.30
C GLY A 284 -0.52 26.08 0.88
N ARG A 285 -0.99 26.32 2.10
CA ARG A 285 -0.27 26.06 3.36
C ARG A 285 -1.24 25.57 4.42
N GLY A 286 -0.82 24.58 5.22
CA GLY A 286 -1.59 24.10 6.37
C GLY A 286 -1.71 25.16 7.47
N ILE A 287 -2.72 25.01 8.34
CA ILE A 287 -2.79 25.74 9.62
C ILE A 287 -1.56 25.42 10.47
N VAL A 288 -1.17 24.14 10.46
CA VAL A 288 0.17 23.65 10.83
C VAL A 288 0.99 23.53 9.55
N GLY A 289 2.04 24.35 9.42
CA GLY A 289 2.86 24.41 8.20
C GLY A 289 3.65 23.13 7.94
N SER A 290 4.13 22.48 9.00
CA SER A 290 4.80 21.19 8.96
C SER A 290 3.79 20.04 8.86
N THR A 291 3.28 19.84 7.65
CA THR A 291 2.14 18.93 7.38
C THR A 291 2.30 17.50 7.93
N ASP A 292 3.54 16.99 8.01
CA ASP A 292 3.85 15.64 8.51
C ASP A 292 4.49 15.62 9.91
N ASN A 293 4.59 16.77 10.59
CA ASN A 293 5.15 16.86 11.93
C ASN A 293 4.38 17.86 12.81
N PHE A 294 3.58 17.34 13.72
CA PHE A 294 2.81 18.03 14.75
C PHE A 294 3.50 17.96 16.12
N GLY A 295 4.67 17.31 16.19
CA GLY A 295 5.51 17.24 17.39
C GLY A 295 6.24 18.55 17.68
N GLU A 296 7.17 18.49 18.64
CA GLU A 296 7.86 19.68 19.18
C GLU A 296 8.76 20.39 18.15
N LEU A 297 9.30 19.64 17.18
CA LEU A 297 10.06 20.22 16.05
C LEU A 297 9.17 20.70 14.90
N GLY A 298 7.87 20.41 14.96
CA GLY A 298 6.88 20.92 14.03
C GLY A 298 6.57 22.40 14.26
N GLU A 299 5.97 23.03 13.27
CA GLU A 299 5.37 24.34 13.42
C GLU A 299 4.12 24.26 14.32
N ARG A 300 3.94 25.23 15.21
CA ARG A 300 2.68 25.37 15.96
C ARG A 300 1.55 25.83 15.01
N PRO A 301 0.29 25.42 15.28
CA PRO A 301 -0.84 25.90 14.49
C PRO A 301 -0.95 27.41 14.59
N LEU A 302 -1.11 28.08 13.43
CA LEU A 302 -1.34 29.52 13.38
C LEU A 302 -2.63 29.94 14.07
N ASN A 303 -3.64 29.07 14.02
CA ASN A 303 -4.93 29.24 14.68
C ASN A 303 -5.39 27.89 15.26
N PRO A 304 -5.02 27.56 16.51
CA PRO A 304 -5.38 26.28 17.12
C PRO A 304 -6.89 26.11 17.28
N GLU A 305 -7.62 27.17 17.62
CA GLU A 305 -9.07 27.12 17.81
C GLU A 305 -9.81 26.75 16.52
N LEU A 306 -9.36 27.28 15.37
CA LEU A 306 -9.90 26.94 14.06
C LEU A 306 -9.62 25.48 13.69
N LEU A 307 -8.39 25.00 13.94
CA LEU A 307 -8.04 23.60 13.66
C LEU A 307 -8.88 22.64 14.49
N ASP A 308 -9.05 22.94 15.79
CA ASP A 308 -9.87 22.15 16.69
C ASP A 308 -11.33 22.15 16.27
N TRP A 309 -11.89 23.33 15.95
CA TRP A 309 -13.27 23.46 15.48
C TRP A 309 -13.51 22.67 14.19
N LEU A 310 -12.63 22.81 13.18
CA LEU A 310 -12.74 22.05 11.93
C LEU A 310 -12.62 20.54 12.15
N THR A 311 -11.82 20.11 13.13
CA THR A 311 -11.66 18.69 13.46
C THR A 311 -12.92 18.11 14.08
N VAL A 312 -13.54 18.83 15.02
CA VAL A 312 -14.83 18.42 15.61
C VAL A 312 -15.91 18.39 14.55
N GLU A 313 -16.03 19.45 13.73
CA GLU A 313 -17.00 19.52 12.65
C GLU A 313 -16.81 18.38 11.63
N PHE A 314 -15.56 17.98 11.36
CA PHE A 314 -15.28 16.86 10.46
C PHE A 314 -15.86 15.55 10.98
N ALA A 315 -15.67 15.25 12.28
CA ALA A 315 -16.22 14.06 12.89
C ALA A 315 -17.75 14.12 13.00
N GLU A 316 -18.33 15.29 13.34
CA GLU A 316 -19.78 15.50 13.44
C GLU A 316 -20.49 15.39 12.08
N GLN A 317 -19.83 15.76 10.99
CA GLN A 317 -20.29 15.54 9.62
C GLN A 317 -20.05 14.10 9.12
N GLY A 318 -19.79 13.16 10.02
CA GLY A 318 -19.59 11.74 9.69
C GLY A 318 -18.33 11.49 8.87
N TRP A 319 -17.27 12.27 9.11
CA TRP A 319 -15.97 12.13 8.43
C TRP A 319 -16.06 12.28 6.90
N SER A 320 -17.06 13.01 6.39
CA SER A 320 -17.25 13.28 4.96
C SER A 320 -16.19 14.26 4.45
N ILE A 321 -15.37 13.77 3.51
CA ILE A 321 -14.29 14.55 2.89
C ILE A 321 -14.90 15.66 2.02
N LYS A 322 -15.96 15.35 1.26
CA LYS A 322 -16.63 16.33 0.39
C LYS A 322 -17.35 17.40 1.19
N ALA A 323 -17.98 17.07 2.32
CA ALA A 323 -18.62 18.05 3.17
C ALA A 323 -17.60 19.02 3.78
N MET A 324 -16.44 18.50 4.21
CA MET A 324 -15.31 19.32 4.68
C MET A 324 -14.75 20.24 3.57
N HIS A 325 -14.55 19.71 2.35
CA HIS A 325 -14.17 20.55 1.21
C HIS A 325 -15.19 21.67 0.96
N ARG A 326 -16.49 21.33 0.98
CA ARG A 326 -17.58 22.32 0.77
C ARG A 326 -17.56 23.40 1.85
N LEU A 327 -17.39 23.01 3.11
CA LEU A 327 -17.30 23.95 4.24
C LEU A 327 -16.18 24.97 4.02
N MET A 328 -14.97 24.48 3.71
CA MET A 328 -13.81 25.36 3.45
C MET A 328 -14.02 26.24 2.22
N MET A 329 -14.55 25.69 1.12
CA MET A 329 -14.77 26.44 -0.13
C MET A 329 -15.87 27.50 -0.03
N LEU A 330 -16.82 27.36 0.91
CA LEU A 330 -17.87 28.34 1.17
C LEU A 330 -17.47 29.41 2.20
N SER A 331 -16.31 29.27 2.84
CA SER A 331 -15.78 30.26 3.77
C SER A 331 -15.55 31.63 3.10
N SER A 332 -15.50 32.70 3.89
CA SER A 332 -15.08 34.02 3.39
C SER A 332 -13.63 33.99 2.92
N VAL A 333 -12.75 33.27 3.64
CA VAL A 333 -11.31 33.15 3.35
C VAL A 333 -11.08 32.56 1.96
N TYR A 334 -11.76 31.48 1.60
CA TYR A 334 -11.62 30.87 0.27
C TYR A 334 -12.10 31.80 -0.86
N ARG A 335 -13.08 32.67 -0.57
CA ARG A 335 -13.70 33.58 -1.54
C ARG A 335 -13.05 34.96 -1.61
N MET A 336 -11.95 35.18 -0.89
CA MET A 336 -11.20 36.43 -0.96
C MET A 336 -10.60 36.67 -2.34
N SER A 337 -10.34 37.94 -2.68
CA SER A 337 -9.57 38.30 -3.86
C SER A 337 -8.08 37.98 -3.66
N SER A 338 -7.32 37.78 -4.74
CA SER A 338 -5.85 37.71 -4.72
C SER A 338 -5.17 39.09 -4.78
N THR A 339 -5.96 40.17 -4.77
CA THR A 339 -5.51 41.57 -4.81
C THR A 339 -4.48 41.83 -3.71
N HIS A 340 -3.39 42.48 -4.08
CA HIS A 340 -2.34 42.86 -3.16
C HIS A 340 -2.72 44.12 -2.38
N ASP A 341 -2.48 44.08 -1.07
CA ASP A 341 -2.60 45.22 -0.16
C ASP A 341 -1.22 45.49 0.46
N PRO A 342 -0.63 46.68 0.26
CA PRO A 342 0.71 47.00 0.78
C PRO A 342 0.81 46.99 2.32
N GLU A 343 -0.26 47.35 3.04
CA GLU A 343 -0.24 47.39 4.50
C GLU A 343 -0.29 45.96 5.07
N CYS A 344 -1.17 45.11 4.52
CA CYS A 344 -1.22 43.71 4.91
C CYS A 344 0.08 42.98 4.55
N ALA A 345 0.65 43.25 3.38
CA ALA A 345 1.91 42.63 2.96
C ALA A 345 3.12 43.07 3.78
N ALA A 346 3.09 44.27 4.37
CA ALA A 346 4.13 44.71 5.31
C ALA A 346 4.08 43.95 6.64
N ILE A 347 2.88 43.52 7.07
CA ILE A 347 2.66 42.76 8.31
C ILE A 347 2.86 41.26 8.11
N ASP A 348 2.31 40.71 7.02
CA ASP A 348 2.31 39.29 6.69
C ASP A 348 2.66 39.08 5.20
N PRO A 349 3.95 39.26 4.82
CA PRO A 349 4.39 39.16 3.43
C PRO A 349 4.18 37.76 2.84
N GLU A 350 4.22 36.72 3.68
CA GLU A 350 4.04 35.32 3.29
C GLU A 350 2.56 34.89 3.23
N ASN A 351 1.62 35.79 3.57
CA ASN A 351 0.18 35.52 3.62
C ASN A 351 -0.17 34.32 4.53
N ARG A 352 0.56 34.14 5.63
CA ARG A 352 0.34 33.07 6.62
C ARG A 352 -1.04 33.17 7.26
N TRP A 353 -1.55 34.38 7.48
CA TRP A 353 -2.86 34.66 8.07
C TRP A 353 -3.99 34.76 7.03
N GLN A 354 -3.71 34.47 5.76
CA GLN A 354 -4.69 34.41 4.68
C GLN A 354 -5.51 35.70 4.53
N TRP A 355 -4.83 36.86 4.50
CA TRP A 355 -5.47 38.16 4.28
C TRP A 355 -5.90 38.37 2.81
N ARG A 356 -5.45 37.50 1.90
CA ARG A 356 -5.89 37.40 0.51
C ARG A 356 -5.89 35.95 0.02
N ALA A 357 -6.55 35.68 -1.10
CA ALA A 357 -6.44 34.39 -1.77
C ALA A 357 -5.03 34.18 -2.35
N GLY A 358 -4.41 33.06 -1.99
CA GLY A 358 -3.12 32.63 -2.52
C GLY A 358 -3.21 32.17 -3.98
N VAL A 359 -2.27 32.63 -4.82
CA VAL A 359 -2.10 32.06 -6.16
C VAL A 359 -1.40 30.71 -6.01
N ARG A 360 -2.06 29.64 -6.44
CA ARG A 360 -1.53 28.28 -6.34
C ARG A 360 -0.77 27.91 -7.61
N ARG A 361 0.42 27.38 -7.44
CA ARG A 361 1.18 26.73 -8.52
C ARG A 361 0.45 25.46 -8.95
N LEU A 362 0.38 25.22 -10.26
CA LEU A 362 -0.13 23.95 -10.78
C LEU A 362 0.92 22.85 -10.56
N GLU A 363 0.44 21.69 -10.14
CA GLU A 363 1.27 20.49 -10.00
C GLU A 363 1.59 19.87 -11.37
N ALA A 364 2.65 19.07 -11.45
CA ALA A 364 3.08 18.41 -12.69
C ALA A 364 1.93 17.67 -13.41
N GLU A 365 1.12 16.94 -12.64
CA GLU A 365 -0.05 16.21 -13.14
C GLU A 365 -1.10 17.16 -13.72
N ALA A 366 -1.39 18.25 -13.02
CA ALA A 366 -2.37 19.24 -13.45
C ALA A 366 -1.92 20.00 -14.70
N ILE A 367 -0.62 20.30 -14.83
CA ILE A 367 -0.04 20.93 -16.03
C ILE A 367 -0.25 20.03 -17.24
N ARG A 368 0.16 18.77 -17.16
CA ARG A 368 0.01 17.81 -18.26
C ARG A 368 -1.47 17.59 -18.61
N ASP A 369 -2.32 17.37 -17.60
CA ASP A 369 -3.75 17.12 -17.82
C ASP A 369 -4.44 18.34 -18.44
N ALA A 370 -4.05 19.56 -18.06
CA ALA A 370 -4.55 20.78 -18.67
C ALA A 370 -4.15 20.92 -20.15
N MET A 371 -2.91 20.57 -20.52
CA MET A 371 -2.45 20.57 -21.92
C MET A 371 -3.26 19.57 -22.77
N LEU A 372 -3.52 18.38 -22.24
CA LEU A 372 -4.35 17.37 -22.91
C LEU A 372 -5.81 17.83 -23.03
N ALA A 373 -6.35 18.46 -21.99
CA ALA A 373 -7.72 18.98 -21.99
C ALA A 373 -7.90 20.12 -23.01
N VAL A 374 -6.99 21.10 -23.03
CA VAL A 374 -7.04 22.24 -23.97
C VAL A 374 -6.85 21.80 -25.41
N SER A 375 -6.02 20.79 -25.67
CA SER A 375 -5.86 20.23 -27.02
C SER A 375 -7.00 19.30 -27.45
N GLY A 376 -7.95 18.98 -26.55
CA GLY A 376 -9.08 18.09 -26.83
C GLY A 376 -8.69 16.62 -26.96
N THR A 377 -7.51 16.23 -26.47
CA THR A 377 -6.99 14.86 -26.59
C THR A 377 -7.17 14.03 -25.31
N LEU A 378 -7.47 14.66 -24.17
CA LEU A 378 -7.61 13.98 -22.88
C LEU A 378 -8.68 12.87 -22.91
N ASP A 379 -8.26 11.64 -22.58
CA ASP A 379 -9.15 10.52 -22.27
C ASP A 379 -9.56 10.56 -20.78
N PRO A 380 -10.85 10.83 -20.47
CA PRO A 380 -11.34 10.93 -19.11
C PRO A 380 -11.67 9.56 -18.48
N THR A 381 -11.44 8.44 -19.17
CA THR A 381 -11.71 7.10 -18.66
C THR A 381 -11.05 6.90 -17.30
N MET A 382 -11.81 6.37 -16.34
CA MET A 382 -11.36 6.14 -14.97
C MET A 382 -10.95 4.68 -14.75
N GLY A 383 -9.89 4.47 -13.99
CA GLY A 383 -9.41 3.15 -13.55
C GLY A 383 -8.55 2.40 -14.58
N GLY A 384 -8.04 1.24 -14.21
CA GLY A 384 -7.22 0.38 -15.09
C GLY A 384 -5.74 0.80 -15.11
N SER A 385 -4.88 -0.15 -15.49
CA SER A 385 -3.43 0.04 -15.52
C SER A 385 -2.95 0.41 -16.93
N LEU A 386 -1.91 1.25 -16.99
CA LEU A 386 -1.13 1.50 -18.20
C LEU A 386 0.21 0.74 -18.20
N LEU A 387 0.48 -0.04 -17.14
CA LEU A 387 1.62 -0.95 -17.14
C LEU A 387 1.29 -2.16 -18.03
N HIS A 388 2.20 -2.47 -18.94
CA HIS A 388 2.11 -3.61 -19.85
C HIS A 388 3.01 -4.78 -19.45
N VAL A 389 3.72 -4.64 -18.34
CA VAL A 389 4.55 -5.70 -17.75
C VAL A 389 3.72 -6.53 -16.79
N GLY A 390 4.04 -7.83 -16.70
CA GLY A 390 3.44 -8.72 -15.72
C GLY A 390 3.77 -8.31 -14.28
N ASN A 391 2.99 -8.82 -13.32
CA ASN A 391 3.32 -8.65 -11.91
C ASN A 391 4.72 -9.19 -11.62
N ARG A 392 5.55 -8.39 -10.93
CA ARG A 392 6.94 -8.72 -10.55
C ARG A 392 7.94 -8.80 -11.71
N GLU A 393 7.54 -8.47 -12.93
CA GLU A 393 8.49 -8.33 -14.02
C GLU A 393 9.33 -7.05 -13.86
N PHE A 394 10.62 -7.16 -14.19
CA PHE A 394 11.50 -6.01 -14.19
C PHE A 394 11.14 -5.09 -15.34
N ILE A 395 10.84 -3.83 -15.01
CA ILE A 395 10.65 -2.75 -15.99
C ILE A 395 12.00 -2.44 -16.66
N PHE A 396 13.09 -2.48 -15.88
CA PHE A 396 14.47 -2.40 -16.39
C PHE A 396 15.18 -3.71 -16.05
N ASN A 397 15.38 -4.58 -17.02
CA ASN A 397 16.19 -5.77 -16.86
C ASN A 397 17.67 -5.48 -17.20
N HIS A 398 18.54 -6.49 -17.13
CA HIS A 398 19.97 -6.38 -17.48
C HIS A 398 20.24 -5.95 -18.94
N THR A 399 19.22 -5.87 -19.79
CA THR A 399 19.32 -5.38 -21.17
C THR A 399 18.94 -3.89 -21.31
N SER A 400 18.58 -3.22 -20.21
CA SER A 400 18.25 -1.78 -20.14
C SER A 400 17.15 -1.33 -21.12
N LYS A 401 16.30 -2.25 -21.57
CA LYS A 401 15.17 -1.91 -22.45
C LYS A 401 14.07 -1.26 -21.61
N ASP A 402 13.79 0.00 -21.88
CA ASP A 402 12.70 0.75 -21.27
C ASP A 402 11.37 0.39 -21.96
N GLU A 403 10.49 -0.30 -21.24
CA GLU A 403 9.13 -0.63 -21.70
C GLU A 403 8.08 0.38 -21.18
N THR A 404 8.51 1.47 -20.53
CA THR A 404 7.58 2.50 -20.05
C THR A 404 7.08 3.36 -21.20
N LYS A 405 5.77 3.65 -21.18
CA LYS A 405 5.11 4.53 -22.15
C LYS A 405 4.30 5.59 -21.42
N TYR A 406 4.46 6.83 -21.84
CA TYR A 406 3.81 8.01 -21.23
C TYR A 406 2.99 8.84 -22.25
N ASP A 407 2.86 8.34 -23.47
CA ASP A 407 2.14 8.94 -24.60
C ASP A 407 0.61 8.75 -24.51
N ALA A 408 0.15 7.85 -23.64
CA ALA A 408 -1.28 7.63 -23.40
C ALA A 408 -1.96 8.94 -22.99
N PRO A 409 -3.03 9.38 -23.67
CA PRO A 409 -3.68 10.67 -23.42
C PRO A 409 -4.58 10.64 -22.19
N ARG A 410 -4.37 9.71 -21.25
CA ARG A 410 -5.14 9.60 -20.00
C ARG A 410 -4.65 10.61 -18.97
N ARG A 411 -5.49 10.89 -17.99
CA ARG A 411 -5.11 11.68 -16.80
C ARG A 411 -3.80 11.17 -16.20
N SER A 412 -2.96 12.08 -15.75
CA SER A 412 -1.61 11.81 -15.23
C SER A 412 -1.62 10.89 -14.01
N LEU A 413 -2.72 10.88 -13.24
CA LEU A 413 -2.97 9.93 -12.16
C LEU A 413 -2.90 8.45 -12.61
N TYR A 414 -3.18 8.16 -13.88
CA TYR A 414 -3.16 6.81 -14.43
C TYR A 414 -1.81 6.39 -15.04
N LEU A 415 -0.90 7.35 -15.22
CA LEU A 415 0.44 7.05 -15.70
C LEU A 415 1.22 6.20 -14.67
N PRO A 416 2.09 5.29 -15.13
CA PRO A 416 2.95 4.56 -14.23
C PRO A 416 3.94 5.50 -13.53
N VAL A 417 4.20 5.26 -12.25
CA VAL A 417 5.21 6.00 -11.48
C VAL A 417 6.31 5.03 -11.09
N ILE A 418 7.46 5.14 -11.76
CA ILE A 418 8.61 4.26 -11.52
C ILE A 418 9.61 5.02 -10.66
N ARG A 419 9.77 4.58 -9.40
CA ARG A 419 10.50 5.34 -8.36
C ARG A 419 11.93 5.74 -8.75
N ASN A 420 12.63 4.88 -9.50
CA ASN A 420 14.01 5.12 -9.94
C ASN A 420 14.13 5.61 -11.39
N HIS A 421 13.01 5.85 -12.09
CA HIS A 421 12.98 6.34 -13.47
C HIS A 421 11.67 7.10 -13.71
N LEU A 422 11.54 8.24 -13.02
CA LEU A 422 10.36 9.08 -13.09
C LEU A 422 10.21 9.69 -14.49
N TYR A 423 8.97 9.88 -14.95
CA TYR A 423 8.68 10.54 -16.21
C TYR A 423 9.26 11.96 -16.28
N ASP A 424 9.96 12.30 -17.36
CA ASP A 424 10.65 13.60 -17.54
C ASP A 424 9.76 14.82 -17.27
N VAL A 425 8.49 14.80 -17.70
CA VAL A 425 7.55 15.90 -17.44
C VAL A 425 7.26 16.04 -15.94
N PHE A 426 7.13 14.91 -15.23
CA PHE A 426 6.96 14.92 -13.79
C PHE A 426 8.21 15.46 -13.09
N GLN A 427 9.39 15.04 -13.53
CA GLN A 427 10.66 15.55 -12.98
C GLN A 427 10.83 17.06 -13.22
N LEU A 428 10.47 17.55 -14.42
CA LEU A 428 10.60 18.96 -14.78
C LEU A 428 9.71 19.90 -13.96
N PHE A 429 8.55 19.42 -13.51
CA PHE A 429 7.55 20.22 -12.79
C PHE A 429 7.42 19.85 -11.31
N ASP A 430 8.54 19.49 -10.68
CA ASP A 430 8.65 19.22 -9.23
C ASP A 430 7.65 18.18 -8.72
N TYR A 431 7.46 17.09 -9.45
CA TYR A 431 6.72 15.94 -8.93
C TYR A 431 7.38 15.41 -7.65
N THR A 432 6.56 14.89 -6.74
CA THR A 432 7.03 14.42 -5.43
C THR A 432 7.88 13.16 -5.54
N ASP A 433 8.85 13.00 -4.64
CA ASP A 433 9.63 11.76 -4.56
C ASP A 433 8.71 10.59 -4.17
N ALA A 434 8.47 9.69 -5.12
CA ALA A 434 7.59 8.52 -4.96
C ALA A 434 8.19 7.41 -4.07
N GLY A 435 9.43 7.60 -3.61
CA GLY A 435 10.12 6.71 -2.67
C GLY A 435 9.88 7.01 -1.20
N VAL A 436 9.38 8.20 -0.86
CA VAL A 436 9.20 8.64 0.54
C VAL A 436 7.79 9.17 0.79
N VAL A 437 7.40 9.17 2.07
CA VAL A 437 6.14 9.79 2.51
C VAL A 437 6.31 11.30 2.51
N ASN A 438 5.38 11.99 1.85
CA ASN A 438 5.43 13.44 1.71
C ASN A 438 4.02 14.06 1.71
N GLY A 439 3.72 14.84 2.75
CA GLY A 439 2.51 15.63 2.90
C GLY A 439 2.60 17.05 2.34
N ASP A 440 3.80 17.53 2.00
CA ASP A 440 4.05 18.85 1.42
C ASP A 440 5.14 18.83 0.32
N ARG A 441 4.70 18.93 -0.94
CA ARG A 441 5.59 18.86 -2.10
C ARG A 441 6.60 20.00 -2.08
N SER A 442 7.88 19.66 -2.30
CA SER A 442 8.93 20.65 -2.51
C SER A 442 8.63 21.49 -3.75
N THR A 443 8.79 22.80 -3.65
CA THR A 443 8.66 23.72 -4.78
C THR A 443 10.01 24.35 -5.07
N SER A 444 10.51 24.21 -6.29
CA SER A 444 11.63 25.04 -6.76
C SER A 444 11.16 26.51 -6.90
N THR A 445 12.06 27.45 -6.58
CA THR A 445 11.83 28.90 -6.69
C THR A 445 11.89 29.40 -8.12
#